data_AF-A0A5M3Y2I2-F1
#
_entry.id   AF-A0A5M3Y2I2-F1
#
_cell.length_a   1.000
_cell.length_b   1.000
_cell.length_c   1.000
_cell.angle_alpha   90.00
_cell.angle_beta   90.00
_cell.angle_gamma   90.00
#
_symmetry.space_group_name_H-M   'P 1'
#
loop_
_entity.id
_entity.type
_entity.pdbx_description
1 polymer ?
#
loop_
_entity_poly.entity_id
_entity_poly.type
_entity_poly.pdbx_seq_one_letter_code
_entity_poly.pdbx_strand_id
1 'polypeptide(L)'
;MGTRRDLSAQGWYFSPTDGGIEHSIDDKAFRDSLMFHLLFEPEPLVIPDVFFFNCRYLINHIEGSGSPIFLRALRSGLIKPAFRSGTTETFAQSLEEIGVQRILGIEENQYTNDPRELAARLDHVFDISRPSSHLVWPENMGAAFGNVLRRVLTEQGELAVDSIMLRAMWSRLEPFRVDAIEEARRVTELTGGIGVRRAEVWNTVGRRLGFLSADEYFDKPRDLLVAVKRTDRKNNTPLYPDMVFFVDMVNLCYQQSQAQQFQCGHNIPGALGRHAAPLFPSLRRRAWNDAPIAFEMIVKLPAMTTLALADSGAIISVRDGDPAQRYFEMRAAWVREPTSAREESLRQAIRGYAAELSNVARGPQKSTRIGMIRTIARPVAELAGTVLTTGAGVIAGATIEVPTMPKLFGAVVGGMAGAAVGSAGATVVKIFQELRPGPHVPKEPRHIEIESVLESPDLNIPTIVDSGLDSTE
;
A
#
# COMPACT_ATOMS: atom_id res chain seq x y z
N MET A 1 2.14 34.39 9.67
CA MET A 1 1.16 33.47 9.07
C MET A 1 1.87 32.70 7.97
N GLY A 2 2.28 31.44 8.22
CA GLY A 2 2.89 30.61 7.18
C GLY A 2 1.81 30.09 6.23
N THR A 3 1.98 30.31 4.92
CA THR A 3 1.13 29.74 3.88
C THR A 3 1.16 28.22 3.98
N ARG A 4 -0.01 27.62 4.24
CA ARG A 4 -0.25 26.17 4.27
C ARG A 4 0.16 25.59 2.91
N ARG A 5 1.32 24.94 2.84
CA ARG A 5 1.79 24.28 1.61
C ARG A 5 0.93 23.05 1.36
N ASP A 6 0.31 22.99 0.20
CA ASP A 6 -0.42 21.81 -0.25
C ASP A 6 0.61 20.72 -0.61
N LEU A 7 0.69 19.67 0.20
CA LEU A 7 1.68 18.59 0.05
C LEU A 7 1.43 17.74 -1.20
N SER A 8 0.37 17.97 -1.97
CA SER A 8 0.13 17.29 -3.26
C SER A 8 0.60 18.10 -4.48
N ALA A 9 1.26 19.24 -4.29
CA ALA A 9 1.63 20.12 -5.40
C ALA A 9 2.47 19.43 -6.49
N GLN A 10 3.23 18.39 -6.13
CA GLN A 10 4.08 17.67 -7.08
C GLN A 10 3.44 16.40 -7.66
N GLY A 11 2.47 15.81 -6.96
CA GLY A 11 1.88 14.52 -7.32
C GLY A 11 1.64 13.58 -6.13
N TRP A 12 1.48 12.29 -6.46
CA TRP A 12 1.36 11.18 -5.51
C TRP A 12 2.57 10.27 -5.61
N TYR A 13 3.34 10.14 -4.54
CA TYR A 13 4.39 9.12 -4.44
C TYR A 13 3.74 7.73 -4.53
N PHE A 14 4.07 7.00 -5.59
CA PHE A 14 3.39 5.77 -5.97
C PHE A 14 4.07 4.53 -5.37
N SER A 15 3.87 4.32 -4.07
CA SER A 15 4.45 3.21 -3.29
C SER A 15 4.26 1.80 -3.85
N PRO A 16 3.18 1.45 -4.60
CA PRO A 16 3.08 0.14 -5.24
C PRO A 16 4.26 -0.24 -6.16
N THR A 17 5.02 0.74 -6.67
CA THR A 17 6.23 0.48 -7.47
C THR A 17 7.47 0.19 -6.64
N ASP A 18 7.37 0.22 -5.32
CA ASP A 18 8.51 -0.07 -4.47
C ASP A 18 8.73 -1.58 -4.36
N GLY A 19 9.83 -2.07 -4.93
CA GLY A 19 10.22 -3.49 -4.84
C GLY A 19 10.34 -4.02 -3.39
N GLY A 20 10.50 -3.13 -2.41
CA GLY A 20 10.56 -3.47 -1.00
C GLY A 20 9.24 -3.98 -0.40
N ILE A 21 8.09 -3.78 -1.06
CA ILE A 21 6.78 -4.23 -0.58
C ILE A 21 6.16 -5.37 -1.41
N GLU A 22 6.92 -5.97 -2.31
CA GLU A 22 6.46 -7.09 -3.18
C GLU A 22 5.98 -8.31 -2.39
N HIS A 23 6.39 -8.46 -1.13
CA HIS A 23 5.92 -9.53 -0.24
C HIS A 23 4.52 -9.26 0.35
N SER A 24 4.05 -8.01 0.29
CA SER A 24 2.78 -7.56 0.89
C SER A 24 1.71 -7.22 -0.14
N ILE A 25 2.07 -7.10 -1.43
CA ILE A 25 1.12 -6.89 -2.53
C ILE A 25 1.33 -7.92 -3.63
N ASP A 26 0.24 -8.31 -4.29
CA ASP A 26 0.28 -9.09 -5.51
C ASP A 26 0.16 -8.20 -6.76
N ASP A 27 0.35 -8.82 -7.93
CA ASP A 27 0.27 -8.14 -9.22
C ASP A 27 -1.11 -7.49 -9.47
N LYS A 28 -2.17 -8.12 -8.96
CA LYS A 28 -3.53 -7.58 -9.06
C LYS A 28 -3.69 -6.30 -8.24
N ALA A 29 -3.21 -6.28 -7.00
CA ALA A 29 -3.24 -5.12 -6.13
C ALA A 29 -2.40 -3.97 -6.67
N PHE A 30 -1.25 -4.27 -7.30
CA PHE A 30 -0.46 -3.29 -8.05
C PHE A 30 -1.27 -2.66 -9.18
N ARG A 31 -1.84 -3.48 -10.08
CA ARG A 31 -2.63 -3.02 -11.23
C ARG A 31 -3.87 -2.23 -10.82
N ASP A 32 -4.60 -2.71 -9.82
CA ASP A 32 -5.78 -2.01 -9.28
C ASP A 32 -5.38 -0.62 -8.74
N SER A 33 -4.25 -0.52 -8.02
CA SER A 33 -3.76 0.76 -7.50
C SER A 33 -3.29 1.70 -8.61
N LEU A 34 -2.56 1.20 -9.60
CA LEU A 34 -2.09 1.97 -10.75
C LEU A 34 -3.27 2.57 -11.52
N MET A 35 -4.21 1.72 -11.93
CA MET A 35 -5.40 2.14 -12.67
C MET A 35 -6.25 3.12 -11.88
N PHE A 36 -6.42 2.88 -10.58
CA PHE A 36 -7.19 3.79 -9.74
C PHE A 36 -6.56 5.19 -9.72
N HIS A 37 -5.27 5.30 -9.44
CA HIS A 37 -4.62 6.61 -9.37
C HIS A 37 -4.52 7.29 -10.74
N LEU A 38 -4.21 6.52 -11.79
CA LEU A 38 -4.21 7.00 -13.17
C LEU A 38 -5.57 7.43 -13.69
N LEU A 39 -6.69 7.16 -13.02
CA LEU A 39 -8.02 7.59 -13.49
C LEU A 39 -8.72 8.55 -12.52
N PHE A 40 -8.54 8.37 -11.22
CA PHE A 40 -9.35 9.04 -10.20
C PHE A 40 -8.57 10.03 -9.33
N GLU A 41 -7.24 10.09 -9.45
CA GLU A 41 -6.45 11.16 -8.86
C GLU A 41 -6.07 12.20 -9.90
N PRO A 42 -6.29 13.51 -9.64
CA PRO A 42 -6.01 14.57 -10.61
C PRO A 42 -4.49 14.74 -10.80
N GLU A 43 -3.72 14.58 -9.73
CA GLU A 43 -2.30 14.80 -9.74
C GLU A 43 -1.52 13.58 -10.24
N PRO A 44 -0.36 13.81 -10.88
CA PRO A 44 0.44 12.74 -11.48
C PRO A 44 1.05 11.81 -10.42
N LEU A 45 1.36 10.60 -10.83
CA LEU A 45 2.13 9.65 -10.05
C LEU A 45 3.62 10.00 -10.09
N VAL A 46 4.27 10.09 -8.94
CA VAL A 46 5.72 10.26 -8.82
C VAL A 46 6.34 8.90 -8.54
N ILE A 47 7.25 8.47 -9.41
CA ILE A 47 7.94 7.18 -9.31
C ILE A 47 9.45 7.43 -9.35
N PRO A 48 10.20 7.10 -8.29
CA PRO A 48 11.66 7.06 -8.34
C PRO A 48 12.16 6.17 -9.47
N ASP A 49 13.14 6.68 -10.22
CA ASP A 49 13.79 6.03 -11.35
C ASP A 49 14.18 4.55 -11.12
N VAL A 50 14.73 4.22 -9.95
CA VAL A 50 15.11 2.84 -9.60
C VAL A 50 13.95 1.86 -9.58
N PHE A 51 12.74 2.32 -9.34
CA PHE A 51 11.57 1.45 -9.29
C PHE A 51 11.09 0.99 -10.66
N PHE A 52 11.44 1.72 -11.72
CA PHE A 52 11.21 1.25 -13.10
C PHE A 52 12.02 -0.02 -13.40
N PHE A 53 13.08 -0.27 -12.64
CA PHE A 53 14.02 -1.37 -12.86
C PHE A 53 14.07 -2.40 -11.72
N ASN A 54 13.50 -2.12 -10.55
CA ASN A 54 13.57 -3.04 -9.40
C ASN A 54 12.20 -3.47 -8.85
N CYS A 55 11.12 -3.20 -9.60
CA CYS A 55 9.77 -3.63 -9.27
C CYS A 55 9.24 -4.61 -10.31
N ARG A 56 9.14 -5.88 -9.92
CA ARG A 56 8.67 -6.97 -10.79
C ARG A 56 7.30 -6.68 -11.38
N TYR A 57 6.38 -6.11 -10.60
CA TYR A 57 5.03 -5.82 -11.09
C TYR A 57 5.01 -4.71 -12.13
N LEU A 58 5.84 -3.67 -11.95
CA LEU A 58 5.96 -2.61 -12.93
C LEU A 58 6.66 -3.10 -14.21
N ILE A 59 7.77 -3.83 -14.07
CA ILE A 59 8.50 -4.44 -15.20
C ILE A 59 7.56 -5.33 -16.00
N ASN A 60 6.89 -6.29 -15.35
CA ASN A 60 5.93 -7.18 -16.01
C ASN A 60 4.78 -6.42 -16.66
N HIS A 61 4.31 -5.33 -16.04
CA HIS A 61 3.25 -4.51 -16.62
C HIS A 61 3.70 -3.74 -17.87
N ILE A 62 4.96 -3.33 -17.95
CA ILE A 62 5.50 -2.64 -19.13
C ILE A 62 5.85 -3.66 -20.22
N GLU A 63 6.59 -4.72 -19.87
CA GLU A 63 7.10 -5.74 -20.78
C GLU A 63 6.02 -6.66 -21.34
N GLY A 64 5.00 -6.98 -20.54
CA GLY A 64 3.93 -7.89 -20.91
C GLY A 64 3.14 -7.47 -22.15
N SER A 65 2.32 -8.40 -22.64
CA SER A 65 1.37 -8.20 -23.76
C SER A 65 0.22 -7.29 -23.33
N GLY A 66 0.51 -6.01 -23.18
CA GLY A 66 -0.44 -5.02 -22.73
C GLY A 66 0.24 -3.94 -21.93
N SER A 67 0.85 -2.97 -22.61
CA SER A 67 1.11 -1.70 -21.95
C SER A 67 0.95 -0.49 -22.87
N PRO A 68 -0.28 -0.19 -23.33
CA PRO A 68 -0.57 1.13 -23.84
C PRO A 68 -0.84 2.11 -22.68
N ILE A 69 -1.46 1.74 -21.55
CA ILE A 69 -1.86 2.77 -20.57
C ILE A 69 -0.72 3.35 -19.75
N PHE A 70 0.22 2.54 -19.23
CA PHE A 70 1.35 3.08 -18.47
C PHE A 70 2.23 3.97 -19.35
N LEU A 71 2.62 3.49 -20.54
CA LEU A 71 3.45 4.27 -21.46
C LEU A 71 2.73 5.51 -22.01
N ARG A 72 1.41 5.44 -22.22
CA ARG A 72 0.61 6.61 -22.58
C ARG A 72 0.51 7.61 -21.43
N ALA A 73 0.33 7.15 -20.20
CA ALA A 73 0.29 7.97 -19.01
C ALA A 73 1.65 8.66 -18.75
N LEU A 74 2.76 7.95 -18.99
CA LEU A 74 4.10 8.53 -18.98
C LEU A 74 4.24 9.63 -20.04
N ARG A 75 3.85 9.33 -21.29
CA ARG A 75 3.88 10.31 -22.39
C ARG A 75 2.99 11.54 -22.15
N SER A 76 1.85 11.37 -21.48
CA SER A 76 0.93 12.47 -21.17
C SER A 76 1.31 13.24 -19.90
N GLY A 77 2.36 12.84 -19.18
CA GLY A 77 2.81 13.51 -17.95
C GLY A 77 1.97 13.17 -16.72
N LEU A 78 1.13 12.13 -16.78
CA LEU A 78 0.41 11.58 -15.62
C LEU A 78 1.31 10.72 -14.74
N ILE A 79 2.49 10.37 -15.22
CA ILE A 79 3.57 9.72 -14.47
C ILE A 79 4.80 10.61 -14.62
N LYS A 80 5.38 11.00 -13.48
CA LYS A 80 6.61 11.77 -13.36
C LYS A 80 7.71 10.89 -12.80
N PRO A 81 8.70 10.51 -13.61
CA PRO A 81 9.91 9.88 -13.11
C PRO A 81 10.65 10.85 -12.18
N ALA A 82 11.20 10.34 -11.09
CA ALA A 82 12.11 11.09 -10.23
C ALA A 82 13.52 10.54 -10.40
N PHE A 83 14.37 11.26 -11.14
CA PHE A 83 15.76 10.89 -11.42
C PHE A 83 16.70 11.35 -10.31
N ARG A 84 17.77 10.60 -10.07
CA ARG A 84 18.72 10.94 -9.02
C ARG A 84 19.58 12.16 -9.32
N SER A 85 19.98 12.34 -10.58
CA SER A 85 20.72 13.52 -11.00
C SER A 85 19.81 14.48 -11.78
N GLY A 86 20.03 15.78 -11.59
CA GLY A 86 19.41 16.82 -12.42
C GLY A 86 19.96 16.87 -13.85
N THR A 87 21.01 16.09 -14.14
CA THR A 87 21.59 15.93 -15.48
C THR A 87 21.17 14.62 -16.16
N THR A 88 20.32 13.81 -15.51
CA THR A 88 19.83 12.55 -16.10
C THR A 88 18.77 12.87 -17.13
N GLU A 89 19.05 12.57 -18.40
CA GLU A 89 18.13 12.91 -19.48
C GLU A 89 17.25 11.76 -19.98
N THR A 90 17.67 10.54 -19.69
CA THR A 90 17.08 9.31 -20.21
C THR A 90 17.03 8.21 -19.14
N PHE A 91 16.11 7.28 -19.32
CA PHE A 91 16.05 6.03 -18.55
C PHE A 91 17.28 5.17 -18.79
N ALA A 92 17.87 5.18 -19.99
CA ALA A 92 19.13 4.49 -20.26
C ALA A 92 20.27 5.04 -19.38
N GLN A 93 20.41 6.36 -19.29
CA GLN A 93 21.39 7.00 -18.41
C GLN A 93 21.09 6.71 -16.93
N SER A 94 19.83 6.77 -16.51
CA SER A 94 19.43 6.43 -15.15
C SER A 94 19.80 4.98 -14.77
N LEU A 95 19.60 4.03 -15.68
CA LEU A 95 19.97 2.63 -15.48
C LEU A 95 21.49 2.46 -15.28
N GLU A 96 22.30 3.17 -16.06
CA GLU A 96 23.76 3.20 -15.89
C GLU A 96 24.16 3.77 -14.53
N GLU A 97 23.58 4.92 -14.14
CA GLU A 97 23.82 5.56 -12.85
C GLU A 97 23.47 4.63 -11.68
N ILE A 98 22.36 3.89 -11.76
CA ILE A 98 21.96 2.88 -10.76
C ILE A 98 23.04 1.79 -10.63
N GLY A 99 23.53 1.28 -11.76
CA GLY A 99 24.58 0.26 -11.80
C GLY A 99 25.89 0.73 -11.16
N VAL A 100 26.33 1.95 -11.47
CA VAL A 100 27.54 2.55 -10.91
C VAL A 100 27.43 2.74 -9.39
N GLN A 101 26.28 3.23 -8.91
CA GLN A 101 26.09 3.56 -7.50
C GLN A 101 25.84 2.34 -6.60
N ARG A 102 25.57 1.15 -7.17
CA ARG A 102 25.31 -0.11 -6.44
C ARG A 102 24.22 0.03 -5.35
N ILE A 103 23.24 0.92 -5.54
CA ILE A 103 22.26 1.30 -4.49
C ILE A 103 21.22 0.21 -4.23
N LEU A 104 20.90 -0.58 -5.25
CA LEU A 104 20.17 -1.85 -5.24
C LEU A 104 20.52 -2.51 -6.57
N GLY A 105 21.08 -3.72 -6.54
CA GLY A 105 21.42 -4.44 -7.76
C GLY A 105 20.22 -4.56 -8.68
N ILE A 106 20.45 -4.48 -9.99
CA ILE A 106 19.43 -4.83 -10.98
C ILE A 106 19.23 -6.34 -10.91
N GLU A 107 18.03 -6.77 -10.54
CA GLU A 107 17.70 -8.20 -10.49
C GLU A 107 17.36 -8.70 -11.89
N GLU A 108 18.37 -9.13 -12.66
CA GLU A 108 18.20 -9.57 -14.06
C GLU A 108 17.14 -10.67 -14.22
N ASN A 109 16.91 -11.49 -13.20
CA ASN A 109 15.88 -12.54 -13.20
C ASN A 109 14.43 -12.02 -13.16
N GLN A 110 14.21 -10.71 -12.97
CA GLN A 110 12.87 -10.10 -13.01
C GLN A 110 12.40 -9.79 -14.42
N TYR A 111 13.30 -9.81 -15.39
CA TYR A 111 13.04 -9.34 -16.73
C TYR A 111 12.80 -10.50 -17.68
N THR A 112 11.90 -10.29 -18.63
CA THR A 112 11.77 -11.20 -19.77
C THR A 112 12.86 -10.88 -20.81
N ASN A 113 13.27 -9.62 -20.91
CA ASN A 113 14.28 -9.12 -21.85
C ASN A 113 15.42 -8.37 -21.12
N ASP A 114 16.41 -7.84 -21.84
CA ASP A 114 17.49 -7.04 -21.23
C ASP A 114 16.91 -5.75 -20.59
N PRO A 115 17.30 -5.37 -19.35
CA PRO A 115 16.91 -4.10 -18.72
C PRO A 115 17.13 -2.85 -19.59
N ARG A 116 18.10 -2.88 -20.51
CA ARG A 116 18.37 -1.82 -21.48
C ARG A 116 17.27 -1.68 -22.53
N GLU A 117 16.61 -2.78 -22.91
CA GLU A 117 15.46 -2.72 -23.81
C GLU A 117 14.26 -2.06 -23.13
N LEU A 118 14.04 -2.34 -21.84
CA LEU A 118 13.04 -1.63 -21.04
C LEU A 118 13.34 -0.14 -20.97
N ALA A 119 14.60 0.24 -20.72
CA ALA A 119 15.03 1.64 -20.71
C ALA A 119 14.78 2.33 -22.05
N ALA A 120 15.20 1.73 -23.17
CA ALA A 120 14.97 2.27 -24.52
C ALA A 120 13.48 2.45 -24.84
N ARG A 121 12.64 1.53 -24.37
CA ARG A 121 11.18 1.61 -24.55
C ARG A 121 10.56 2.76 -23.74
N LEU A 122 11.06 3.02 -22.53
CA LEU A 122 10.65 4.17 -21.72
C LEU A 122 11.12 5.48 -22.36
N ASP A 123 12.36 5.53 -22.84
CA ASP A 123 12.92 6.71 -23.54
C ASP A 123 12.16 7.05 -24.81
N HIS A 124 11.63 6.06 -25.54
CA HIS A 124 10.84 6.30 -26.74
C HIS A 124 9.53 7.08 -26.47
N VAL A 125 8.98 6.99 -25.25
CA VAL A 125 7.70 7.63 -24.90
C VAL A 125 7.87 8.82 -23.96
N PHE A 126 8.97 8.88 -23.23
CA PHE A 126 9.30 9.96 -22.31
C PHE A 126 9.86 11.17 -23.04
N ASP A 127 9.33 12.34 -22.74
CA ASP A 127 9.76 13.61 -23.33
C ASP A 127 10.33 14.50 -22.22
N ILE A 128 11.66 14.52 -22.13
CA ILE A 128 12.35 15.32 -21.11
C ILE A 128 12.30 16.83 -21.41
N SER A 129 12.07 17.22 -22.66
CA SER A 129 12.04 18.63 -23.05
C SER A 129 10.93 19.43 -22.34
N ARG A 130 10.00 18.73 -21.66
CA ARG A 130 8.99 19.29 -20.77
C ARG A 130 9.54 19.33 -19.35
N PRO A 131 9.97 20.48 -18.79
CA PRO A 131 10.59 20.52 -17.46
C PRO A 131 9.68 20.00 -16.32
N SER A 132 8.37 20.01 -16.52
CA SER A 132 7.39 19.46 -15.59
C SER A 132 7.19 17.94 -15.71
N SER A 133 7.89 17.24 -16.60
CA SER A 133 7.72 15.80 -16.83
C SER A 133 8.47 14.93 -15.84
N HIS A 134 9.44 15.47 -15.10
CA HIS A 134 10.25 14.73 -14.14
C HIS A 134 10.55 15.54 -12.88
N LEU A 135 11.08 14.84 -11.87
CA LEU A 135 11.61 15.42 -10.65
C LEU A 135 13.07 14.97 -10.47
N VAL A 136 13.79 15.69 -9.62
CA VAL A 136 15.13 15.30 -9.17
C VAL A 136 15.02 14.83 -7.72
N TRP A 137 15.78 13.80 -7.35
CA TRP A 137 15.87 13.35 -5.97
C TRP A 137 16.38 14.49 -5.09
N PRO A 138 15.71 14.76 -3.96
CA PRO A 138 16.27 15.64 -2.95
C PRO A 138 17.57 15.08 -2.40
N GLU A 139 18.46 15.96 -1.94
CA GLU A 139 19.69 15.54 -1.29
C GLU A 139 19.41 14.84 0.06
N ASN A 140 20.34 14.00 0.51
CA ASN A 140 20.34 13.41 1.85
C ASN A 140 19.10 12.56 2.20
N MET A 141 18.51 11.87 1.21
CA MET A 141 17.36 10.98 1.41
C MET A 141 17.56 9.94 2.52
N GLY A 142 18.79 9.41 2.67
CA GLY A 142 19.13 8.45 3.73
C GLY A 142 19.07 9.04 5.14
N ALA A 143 19.43 10.31 5.32
CA ALA A 143 19.30 11.01 6.60
C ALA A 143 17.83 11.30 6.93
N ALA A 144 17.06 11.77 5.94
CA ALA A 144 15.63 12.00 6.10
C ALA A 144 14.90 10.71 6.52
N PHE A 145 15.22 9.59 5.86
CA PHE A 145 14.67 8.28 6.21
C PHE A 145 15.10 7.83 7.61
N GLY A 146 16.37 7.97 7.97
CA GLY A 146 16.87 7.67 9.32
C GLY A 146 16.14 8.44 10.42
N ASN A 147 15.80 9.71 10.18
CA ASN A 147 15.02 10.52 11.13
C ASN A 147 13.58 9.99 11.30
N VAL A 148 12.94 9.56 10.21
CA VAL A 148 11.60 8.96 10.28
C VAL A 148 11.65 7.63 11.04
N LEU A 149 12.64 6.77 10.74
CA LEU A 149 12.84 5.50 11.47
C LEU A 149 13.07 5.73 12.95
N ARG A 150 13.96 6.65 13.33
CA ARG A 150 14.25 6.96 14.73
C ARG A 150 12.99 7.40 15.46
N ARG A 151 12.24 8.34 14.88
CA ARG A 151 10.99 8.85 15.49
C ARG A 151 9.93 7.75 15.66
N VAL A 152 9.76 6.90 14.66
CA VAL A 152 8.67 5.92 14.63
C VAL A 152 9.06 4.63 15.35
N LEU A 153 10.21 4.05 15.02
CA LEU A 153 10.59 2.73 15.51
C LEU A 153 11.33 2.81 16.84
N THR A 154 12.15 3.84 17.07
CA THR A 154 13.03 3.91 18.26
C THR A 154 12.44 4.75 19.39
N GLU A 155 12.03 5.98 19.10
CA GLU A 155 11.52 6.95 20.09
C GLU A 155 10.07 6.67 20.51
N GLN A 156 9.29 6.02 19.65
CA GLN A 156 7.93 5.64 19.98
C GLN A 156 7.94 4.40 20.89
N GLY A 157 7.73 4.62 22.18
CA GLY A 157 7.58 3.54 23.15
C GLY A 157 6.37 2.65 22.81
N GLU A 158 5.16 3.15 23.03
CA GLU A 158 3.93 2.40 22.78
C GLU A 158 3.31 2.69 21.39
N LEU A 159 2.85 1.63 20.72
CA LEU A 159 2.13 1.77 19.46
C LEU A 159 0.70 2.23 19.72
N ALA A 160 0.39 3.48 19.37
CA ALA A 160 -0.92 4.10 19.57
C ALA A 160 -1.99 3.57 18.58
N VAL A 161 -2.31 2.28 18.64
CA VAL A 161 -3.36 1.64 17.82
C VAL A 161 -4.28 0.81 18.70
N ASP A 162 -5.55 0.68 18.31
CA ASP A 162 -6.56 -0.08 19.07
C ASP A 162 -6.30 -1.59 19.07
N SER A 163 -5.55 -2.11 18.08
CA SER A 163 -5.30 -3.54 17.92
C SER A 163 -4.34 -4.09 18.99
N ILE A 164 -4.85 -4.91 19.91
CA ILE A 164 -4.06 -5.64 20.91
C ILE A 164 -2.95 -6.46 20.24
N MET A 165 -3.27 -7.12 19.13
CA MET A 165 -2.32 -7.92 18.36
C MET A 165 -1.13 -7.10 17.88
N LEU A 166 -1.37 -5.94 17.26
CA LEU A 166 -0.28 -5.08 16.76
C LEU A 166 0.57 -4.50 17.89
N ARG A 167 -0.04 -4.17 19.05
CA ARG A 167 0.73 -3.75 20.23
C ARG A 167 1.63 -4.86 20.75
N ALA A 168 1.13 -6.09 20.81
CA ALA A 168 1.93 -7.25 21.23
C ALA A 168 3.10 -7.53 20.26
N MET A 169 2.85 -7.45 18.95
CA MET A 169 3.92 -7.54 17.93
C MET A 169 4.96 -6.42 18.12
N TRP A 170 4.52 -5.18 18.30
CA TRP A 170 5.39 -4.02 18.53
C TRP A 170 6.33 -4.19 19.73
N SER A 171 5.81 -4.69 20.83
CA SER A 171 6.60 -4.97 22.04
C SER A 171 7.64 -6.06 21.79
N ARG A 172 7.28 -7.19 21.16
CA ARG A 172 8.25 -8.26 20.86
C ARG A 172 9.36 -7.84 19.89
N LEU A 173 9.07 -6.86 19.04
CA LEU A 173 10.01 -6.34 18.06
C LEU A 173 10.99 -5.30 18.61
N GLU A 174 10.91 -4.93 19.88
CA GLU A 174 11.78 -3.90 20.48
C GLU A 174 13.28 -4.08 20.18
N PRO A 175 13.87 -5.29 20.32
CA PRO A 175 15.30 -5.49 20.01
C PRO A 175 15.66 -5.18 18.55
N PHE A 176 14.73 -5.39 17.61
CA PHE A 176 14.96 -5.09 16.20
C PHE A 176 14.67 -3.62 15.89
N ARG A 177 13.65 -3.03 16.51
CA ARG A 177 13.27 -1.62 16.31
C ARG A 177 14.32 -0.63 16.82
N VAL A 178 15.02 -0.98 17.89
CA VAL A 178 16.05 -0.13 18.50
C VAL A 178 17.41 -0.48 17.93
N ASP A 179 17.91 -1.69 18.21
CA ASP A 179 19.30 -2.01 17.96
C ASP A 179 19.62 -2.20 16.47
N ALA A 180 18.72 -2.82 15.70
CA ALA A 180 19.00 -3.08 14.28
C ALA A 180 19.02 -1.78 13.46
N ILE A 181 18.29 -0.75 13.88
CA ILE A 181 18.27 0.55 13.20
C ILE A 181 19.58 1.31 13.45
N GLU A 182 20.08 1.30 14.69
CA GLU A 182 21.35 1.90 15.04
C GLU A 182 22.52 1.22 14.31
N GLU A 183 22.53 -0.10 14.30
CA GLU A 183 23.56 -0.87 13.60
C GLU A 183 23.47 -0.68 12.07
N ALA A 184 22.27 -0.64 11.48
CA ALA A 184 22.09 -0.34 10.07
C ALA A 184 22.61 1.06 9.69
N ARG A 185 22.48 2.06 10.58
CA ARG A 185 23.08 3.38 10.41
C ARG A 185 24.61 3.28 10.38
N ARG A 186 25.20 2.59 11.36
CA ARG A 186 26.66 2.39 11.43
C ARG A 186 27.21 1.71 10.18
N VAL A 187 26.55 0.66 9.70
CA VAL A 187 26.94 -0.05 8.47
C VAL A 187 26.82 0.84 7.24
N THR A 188 25.77 1.67 7.17
CA THR A 188 25.61 2.66 6.10
C THR A 188 26.77 3.66 6.08
N GLU A 189 27.16 4.18 7.25
CA GLU A 189 28.29 5.13 7.37
C GLU A 189 29.63 4.48 6.99
N LEU A 190 29.88 3.24 7.43
CA LEU A 190 31.09 2.49 7.10
C LEU A 190 31.24 2.22 5.60
N THR A 191 30.13 2.14 4.87
CA THR A 191 30.12 1.97 3.40
C THR A 191 30.05 3.30 2.65
N GLY A 192 30.30 4.43 3.34
CA GLY A 192 30.35 5.77 2.77
C GLY A 192 28.98 6.40 2.50
N GLY A 193 27.89 5.81 2.99
CA GLY A 193 26.56 6.38 2.91
C GLY A 193 26.26 7.39 4.02
N ILE A 194 25.22 8.19 3.84
CA ILE A 194 24.72 9.14 4.84
C ILE A 194 23.36 8.68 5.38
N GLY A 195 23.22 8.64 6.71
CA GLY A 195 21.99 8.23 7.38
C GLY A 195 21.79 6.71 7.33
N VAL A 196 20.61 6.25 6.91
CA VAL A 196 20.28 4.82 6.87
C VAL A 196 19.96 4.40 5.44
N ARG A 197 20.64 3.37 4.93
CA ARG A 197 20.20 2.63 3.74
C ARG A 197 19.18 1.59 4.15
N ARG A 198 18.05 1.54 3.43
CA ARG A 198 16.95 0.63 3.75
C ARG A 198 17.39 -0.84 3.75
N ALA A 199 18.26 -1.22 2.82
CA ALA A 199 18.79 -2.59 2.73
C ALA A 199 19.54 -3.04 4.01
N GLU A 200 20.27 -2.12 4.63
CA GLU A 200 21.05 -2.45 5.83
C GLU A 200 20.16 -2.78 7.03
N VAL A 201 18.90 -2.35 7.04
CA VAL A 201 17.96 -2.69 8.12
C VAL A 201 17.68 -4.19 8.15
N TRP A 202 17.23 -4.78 7.03
CA TRP A 202 16.93 -6.22 7.00
C TRP A 202 18.19 -7.08 6.96
N ASN A 203 19.30 -6.60 6.40
CA ASN A 203 20.59 -7.32 6.47
C ASN A 203 21.11 -7.39 7.91
N THR A 204 20.99 -6.31 8.67
CA THR A 204 21.33 -6.30 10.10
C THR A 204 20.46 -7.28 10.89
N VAL A 205 19.14 -7.29 10.64
CA VAL A 205 18.24 -8.27 11.26
C VAL A 205 18.63 -9.70 10.87
N GLY A 206 18.95 -9.96 9.60
CA GLY A 206 19.41 -11.25 9.11
C GLY A 206 20.65 -11.77 9.84
N ARG A 207 21.66 -10.92 10.01
CA ARG A 207 22.88 -11.27 10.76
C ARG A 207 22.59 -11.55 12.24
N ARG A 208 21.75 -10.73 12.88
CA ARG A 208 21.35 -10.94 14.29
C ARG A 208 20.58 -12.23 14.50
N LEU A 209 19.80 -12.65 13.51
CA LEU A 209 19.07 -13.93 13.53
C LEU A 209 19.95 -15.12 13.12
N GLY A 210 21.21 -14.89 12.75
CA GLY A 210 22.14 -15.93 12.31
C GLY A 210 21.83 -16.48 10.91
N PHE A 211 21.08 -15.75 10.09
CA PHE A 211 20.76 -16.14 8.71
C PHE A 211 21.82 -15.69 7.70
N LEU A 212 22.60 -14.68 8.07
CA LEU A 212 23.66 -14.11 7.25
C LEU A 212 24.96 -14.08 8.02
N SER A 213 26.04 -14.41 7.32
CA SER A 213 27.42 -14.12 7.70
C SER A 213 27.75 -12.64 7.49
N ALA A 214 28.98 -12.23 7.80
CA ALA A 214 29.38 -10.82 7.70
C ALA A 214 29.38 -10.28 6.25
N ASP A 215 29.71 -11.13 5.29
CA ASP A 215 29.84 -10.87 3.86
C ASP A 215 28.58 -11.19 3.05
N GLU A 216 27.61 -11.88 3.66
CA GLU A 216 26.33 -12.17 3.03
C GLU A 216 25.32 -11.02 3.20
N TYR A 217 24.39 -10.94 2.26
CA TYR A 217 23.30 -9.96 2.25
C TYR A 217 22.06 -10.54 1.60
N PHE A 218 20.90 -10.00 1.98
CA PHE A 218 19.64 -10.16 1.28
C PHE A 218 19.49 -9.05 0.24
N ASP A 219 19.16 -9.43 -0.99
CA ASP A 219 18.85 -8.47 -2.06
C ASP A 219 17.57 -7.69 -1.72
N LYS A 220 16.57 -8.41 -1.20
CA LYS A 220 15.26 -7.84 -0.84
C LYS A 220 14.76 -8.31 0.52
N PRO A 221 13.83 -7.54 1.13
CA PRO A 221 13.25 -7.92 2.42
C PRO A 221 12.51 -9.27 2.35
N ARG A 222 11.99 -9.67 1.19
CA ARG A 222 11.35 -10.98 1.01
C ARG A 222 12.29 -12.14 1.34
N ASP A 223 13.60 -12.01 1.15
CA ASP A 223 14.56 -13.08 1.38
C ASP A 223 14.77 -13.30 2.89
N LEU A 224 14.80 -12.21 3.68
CA LEU A 224 14.69 -12.27 5.14
C LEU A 224 13.41 -13.00 5.56
N LEU A 225 12.27 -12.63 4.99
CA LEU A 225 10.99 -13.24 5.35
C LEU A 225 10.94 -14.75 5.00
N VAL A 226 11.54 -15.17 3.89
CA VAL A 226 11.69 -16.58 3.54
C VAL A 226 12.57 -17.32 4.56
N ALA A 227 13.70 -16.74 4.97
CA ALA A 227 14.58 -17.32 5.99
C ALA A 227 13.88 -17.46 7.36
N VAL A 228 13.14 -16.43 7.78
CA VAL A 228 12.32 -16.45 9.00
C VAL A 228 11.26 -17.55 8.91
N LYS A 229 10.52 -17.64 7.80
CA LYS A 229 9.46 -18.64 7.61
C LYS A 229 9.98 -20.07 7.68
N ARG A 230 11.17 -20.33 7.14
CA ARG A 230 11.83 -21.65 7.23
C ARG A 230 12.18 -21.99 8.69
N THR A 231 12.68 -21.01 9.44
CA THR A 231 13.04 -21.17 10.85
C THR A 231 11.82 -21.39 11.74
N ASP A 232 10.75 -20.62 11.54
CA ASP A 232 9.48 -20.77 12.26
C ASP A 232 8.88 -22.16 12.10
N ARG A 233 8.88 -22.70 10.88
CA ARG A 233 8.41 -24.07 10.62
C ARG A 233 9.23 -25.12 11.37
N LYS A 234 10.54 -24.89 11.52
CA LYS A 234 11.45 -25.81 12.20
C LYS A 234 11.32 -25.72 13.73
N ASN A 235 11.12 -24.53 14.27
CA ASN A 235 11.22 -24.23 15.70
C ASN A 235 9.87 -23.95 16.38
N ASN A 236 8.76 -23.95 15.63
CA ASN A 236 7.42 -23.60 16.10
C ASN A 236 7.34 -22.23 16.79
N THR A 237 8.08 -21.24 16.25
CA THR A 237 8.08 -19.85 16.72
C THR A 237 7.10 -19.00 15.90
N PRO A 238 6.50 -17.93 16.47
CA PRO A 238 5.63 -17.02 15.74
C PRO A 238 6.39 -15.79 15.19
N LEU A 239 7.64 -15.94 14.72
CA LEU A 239 8.49 -14.80 14.36
C LEU A 239 8.13 -14.19 12.99
N TYR A 240 7.60 -14.98 12.07
CA TYR A 240 7.27 -14.58 10.71
C TYR A 240 6.22 -13.47 10.65
N PRO A 241 5.05 -13.57 11.33
CA PRO A 241 4.10 -12.46 11.39
C PRO A 241 4.71 -11.18 11.97
N ASP A 242 5.57 -11.31 12.99
CA ASP A 242 6.26 -10.19 13.61
C ASP A 242 7.23 -9.53 12.62
N MET A 243 8.00 -10.33 11.88
CA MET A 243 8.94 -9.82 10.87
C MET A 243 8.24 -9.21 9.66
N VAL A 244 7.12 -9.77 9.21
CA VAL A 244 6.28 -9.14 8.18
C VAL A 244 5.84 -7.75 8.64
N PHE A 245 5.32 -7.65 9.87
CA PHE A 245 4.92 -6.37 10.44
C PHE A 245 6.09 -5.38 10.56
N PHE A 246 7.27 -5.84 11.03
CA PHE A 246 8.47 -5.02 11.11
C PHE A 246 8.91 -4.48 9.73
N VAL A 247 9.05 -5.37 8.74
CA VAL A 247 9.44 -5.02 7.37
C VAL A 247 8.45 -4.03 6.75
N ASP A 248 7.15 -4.26 6.93
CA ASP A 248 6.11 -3.35 6.44
C ASP A 248 6.23 -1.97 7.10
N MET A 249 6.47 -1.90 8.41
CA MET A 249 6.68 -0.62 9.11
C MET A 249 7.92 0.12 8.60
N VAL A 250 9.03 -0.58 8.36
CA VAL A 250 10.25 0.01 7.78
C VAL A 250 9.98 0.57 6.38
N ASN A 251 9.28 -0.19 5.53
CA ASN A 251 8.92 0.25 4.19
C ASN A 251 7.96 1.44 4.21
N LEU A 252 6.96 1.43 5.09
CA LEU A 252 6.04 2.56 5.24
C LEU A 252 6.77 3.82 5.73
N CYS A 253 7.74 3.70 6.64
CA CYS A 253 8.61 4.82 7.04
C CYS A 253 9.43 5.35 5.85
N TYR A 254 9.99 4.44 5.04
CA TYR A 254 10.75 4.80 3.85
C TYR A 254 9.89 5.58 2.85
N GLN A 255 8.74 5.02 2.49
CA GLN A 255 7.81 5.62 1.54
C GLN A 255 7.24 6.95 2.05
N GLN A 256 6.96 7.06 3.35
CA GLN A 256 6.57 8.32 3.98
C GLN A 256 7.66 9.38 3.87
N SER A 257 8.91 9.01 4.17
CA SER A 257 10.06 9.89 4.04
C SER A 257 10.20 10.38 2.60
N GLN A 258 10.16 9.46 1.64
CA GLN A 258 10.25 9.77 0.21
C GLN A 258 9.14 10.73 -0.23
N ALA A 259 7.88 10.42 0.09
CA ALA A 259 6.75 11.29 -0.23
C ALA A 259 6.91 12.71 0.36
N GLN A 260 7.40 12.83 1.58
CA GLN A 260 7.66 14.14 2.21
C GLN A 260 8.79 14.91 1.52
N GLN A 261 9.89 14.25 1.19
CA GLN A 261 11.03 14.87 0.52
C GLN A 261 10.65 15.34 -0.89
N PHE A 262 9.88 14.53 -1.64
CA PHE A 262 9.33 14.92 -2.94
C PHE A 262 8.15 15.90 -2.85
N GLN A 263 7.68 16.26 -1.65
CA GLN A 263 6.51 17.12 -1.46
C GLN A 263 5.27 16.60 -2.22
N CYS A 264 5.03 15.29 -2.07
CA CYS A 264 3.94 14.56 -2.69
C CYS A 264 2.96 14.02 -1.65
N GLY A 265 1.73 13.73 -2.10
CA GLY A 265 0.83 12.84 -1.39
C GLY A 265 1.42 11.42 -1.31
N HIS A 266 1.08 10.68 -0.26
CA HIS A 266 1.55 9.29 -0.10
C HIS A 266 0.43 8.31 -0.46
N ASN A 267 0.60 7.55 -1.54
CA ASN A 267 -0.27 6.41 -1.86
C ASN A 267 0.15 5.21 -1.02
N ILE A 268 -0.74 4.72 -0.16
CA ILE A 268 -0.52 3.51 0.63
C ILE A 268 -1.39 2.38 0.05
N PRO A 269 -0.78 1.30 -0.48
CA PRO A 269 -1.52 0.14 -0.95
C PRO A 269 -2.46 -0.39 0.13
N GLY A 270 -3.69 -0.77 -0.25
CA GLY A 270 -4.70 -1.24 0.70
C GLY A 270 -4.25 -2.40 1.58
N ALA A 271 -3.41 -3.31 1.05
CA ALA A 271 -2.83 -4.43 1.80
C ALA A 271 -1.96 -3.98 2.99
N LEU A 272 -1.31 -2.82 2.89
CA LEU A 272 -0.51 -2.24 3.98
C LEU A 272 -1.34 -1.36 4.92
N GLY A 273 -2.61 -1.09 4.61
CA GLY A 273 -3.45 -0.14 5.35
C GLY A 273 -3.54 -0.45 6.85
N ARG A 274 -3.58 -1.73 7.23
CA ARG A 274 -3.59 -2.15 8.64
C ARG A 274 -2.29 -1.79 9.36
N HIS A 275 -1.14 -2.02 8.72
CA HIS A 275 0.18 -1.71 9.27
C HIS A 275 0.51 -0.22 9.20
N ALA A 276 -0.13 0.52 8.29
CA ALA A 276 0.03 1.96 8.13
C ALA A 276 -0.75 2.79 9.17
N ALA A 277 -1.80 2.25 9.79
CA ALA A 277 -2.62 2.95 10.78
C ALA A 277 -1.86 3.61 11.98
N PRO A 278 -0.74 3.06 12.49
CA PRO A 278 0.07 3.74 13.50
C PRO A 278 0.75 5.00 12.96
N LEU A 279 1.28 4.93 11.73
CA LEU A 279 2.03 6.00 11.06
C LEU A 279 1.15 7.12 10.51
N PHE A 280 -0.05 6.75 10.09
CA PHE A 280 -1.02 7.65 9.46
C PHE A 280 -2.30 7.62 10.29
N PRO A 281 -2.45 8.52 11.28
CA PRO A 281 -3.63 8.54 12.14
C PRO A 281 -4.96 8.65 11.38
N SER A 282 -4.95 9.25 10.18
CA SER A 282 -6.08 9.32 9.26
C SER A 282 -6.58 7.96 8.74
N LEU A 283 -5.75 6.92 8.79
CA LEU A 283 -6.12 5.56 8.39
C LEU A 283 -6.71 4.73 9.53
N ARG A 284 -6.75 5.25 10.76
CA ARG A 284 -7.37 4.54 11.89
C ARG A 284 -8.87 4.42 11.62
N ARG A 285 -9.43 3.21 11.72
CA ARG A 285 -10.88 2.96 11.49
C ARG A 285 -11.76 3.85 12.37
N ARG A 286 -11.31 4.11 13.60
CA ARG A 286 -11.95 5.04 14.52
C ARG A 286 -11.98 6.47 13.98
N ALA A 287 -10.91 6.91 13.29
CA ALA A 287 -10.88 8.20 12.62
C ALA A 287 -11.86 8.32 11.44
N TRP A 288 -12.26 7.21 10.80
CA TRP A 288 -13.31 7.21 9.77
C TRP A 288 -14.71 7.30 10.39
N ASN A 289 -14.97 6.51 11.42
CA ASN A 289 -16.26 6.50 12.13
C ASN A 289 -16.50 7.80 12.91
N ASP A 290 -15.42 8.40 13.44
CA ASP A 290 -15.44 9.65 14.18
C ASP A 290 -15.10 10.85 13.27
N ALA A 291 -14.89 10.64 11.96
CA ALA A 291 -14.68 11.74 11.02
C ALA A 291 -15.97 12.57 10.99
N PRO A 292 -15.91 13.87 11.33
CA PRO A 292 -17.11 14.70 11.31
C PRO A 292 -17.66 14.87 9.88
N ILE A 293 -16.85 14.58 8.85
CA ILE A 293 -17.15 14.83 7.44
C ILE A 293 -16.48 13.76 6.57
N ALA A 294 -17.29 12.86 6.02
CA ALA A 294 -16.87 11.83 5.06
C ALA A 294 -17.85 11.77 3.88
N PHE A 295 -17.31 11.46 2.69
CA PHE A 295 -18.09 11.14 1.49
C PHE A 295 -17.87 9.67 1.15
N GLU A 296 -18.95 8.95 0.85
CA GLU A 296 -18.88 7.59 0.33
C GLU A 296 -19.93 7.37 -0.76
N MET A 297 -19.51 6.74 -1.84
CA MET A 297 -20.38 6.31 -2.92
C MET A 297 -19.92 4.96 -3.49
N ILE A 298 -20.88 4.07 -3.74
CA ILE A 298 -20.65 2.88 -4.57
C ILE A 298 -21.12 3.21 -5.99
N VAL A 299 -20.24 3.02 -6.96
CA VAL A 299 -20.51 3.21 -8.40
C VAL A 299 -20.10 1.95 -9.17
N LYS A 300 -20.78 1.67 -10.27
CA LYS A 300 -20.37 0.60 -11.20
C LYS A 300 -19.31 1.17 -12.14
N LEU A 301 -18.14 0.55 -12.16
CA LEU A 301 -17.06 0.84 -13.10
C LEU A 301 -16.72 -0.43 -13.89
N PRO A 302 -16.17 -0.33 -15.10
CA PRO A 302 -15.56 -1.49 -15.75
C PRO A 302 -14.52 -2.13 -14.82
N ALA A 303 -14.44 -3.45 -14.84
CA ALA A 303 -13.43 -4.16 -14.07
C ALA A 303 -12.02 -3.68 -14.47
N MET A 304 -11.06 -3.68 -13.54
CA MET A 304 -9.70 -3.22 -13.83
C MET A 304 -9.03 -4.02 -14.95
N THR A 305 -9.35 -5.31 -15.08
CA THR A 305 -8.94 -6.14 -16.21
C THR A 305 -9.53 -5.65 -17.54
N THR A 306 -10.78 -5.19 -17.56
CA THR A 306 -11.42 -4.59 -18.73
C THR A 306 -10.78 -3.25 -19.08
N LEU A 307 -10.50 -2.39 -18.10
CA LEU A 307 -9.81 -1.11 -18.33
C LEU A 307 -8.38 -1.32 -18.85
N ALA A 308 -7.66 -2.31 -18.33
CA ALA A 308 -6.29 -2.61 -18.77
C ALA A 308 -6.22 -3.12 -20.22
N LEU A 309 -7.29 -3.76 -20.72
CA LEU A 309 -7.37 -4.30 -22.08
C LEU A 309 -7.97 -3.33 -23.11
N ALA A 310 -8.62 -2.26 -22.65
CA ALA A 310 -9.24 -1.28 -23.54
C ALA A 310 -8.21 -0.35 -24.19
N ASP A 311 -8.62 0.38 -25.24
CA ASP A 311 -7.75 1.34 -25.91
C ASP A 311 -7.31 2.44 -24.93
N SER A 312 -6.02 2.48 -24.63
CA SER A 312 -5.52 3.40 -23.61
C SER A 312 -5.52 4.85 -24.06
N GLY A 313 -5.48 5.12 -25.37
CA GLY A 313 -5.65 6.47 -25.89
C GLY A 313 -7.04 7.01 -25.57
N ALA A 314 -8.08 6.21 -25.81
CA ALA A 314 -9.45 6.52 -25.47
C ALA A 314 -9.64 6.69 -23.95
N ILE A 315 -9.10 5.79 -23.12
CA ILE A 315 -9.18 5.92 -21.65
C ILE A 315 -8.56 7.23 -21.17
N ILE A 316 -7.34 7.55 -21.62
CA ILE A 316 -6.67 8.80 -21.24
C ILE A 316 -7.44 10.01 -21.77
N SER A 317 -8.02 9.92 -22.96
CA SER A 317 -8.86 11.00 -23.52
C SER A 317 -10.11 11.26 -22.67
N VAL A 318 -10.75 10.21 -22.13
CA VAL A 318 -11.88 10.38 -21.20
C VAL A 318 -11.43 10.99 -19.87
N ARG A 319 -10.25 10.60 -19.35
CA ARG A 319 -9.66 11.19 -18.13
C ARG A 319 -9.31 12.67 -18.32
N ASP A 320 -8.82 13.05 -19.49
CA ASP A 320 -8.40 14.43 -19.75
C ASP A 320 -9.57 15.31 -20.21
N GLY A 321 -10.69 14.71 -20.64
CA GLY A 321 -11.89 15.40 -21.12
C GLY A 321 -12.86 15.90 -20.03
N ASP A 322 -13.90 16.61 -20.48
CA ASP A 322 -14.88 17.31 -19.62
C ASP A 322 -15.51 16.45 -18.50
N PRO A 323 -15.89 15.17 -18.70
CA PRO A 323 -16.52 14.36 -17.65
C PRO A 323 -15.62 14.18 -16.43
N ALA A 324 -14.33 13.93 -16.66
CA ALA A 324 -13.34 13.74 -15.61
C ALA A 324 -12.94 15.07 -14.97
N GLN A 325 -12.77 16.14 -15.76
CA GLN A 325 -12.50 17.48 -15.23
C GLN A 325 -13.62 17.92 -14.28
N ARG A 326 -14.89 17.72 -14.67
CA ARG A 326 -16.04 17.99 -13.80
C ARG A 326 -16.00 17.15 -12.53
N TYR A 327 -15.59 15.88 -12.60
CA TYR A 327 -15.38 15.06 -11.41
C TYR A 327 -14.31 15.65 -10.47
N PHE A 328 -13.15 16.02 -10.99
CA PHE A 328 -12.06 16.61 -10.20
C PHE A 328 -12.46 17.96 -9.58
N GLU A 329 -13.14 18.81 -10.34
CA GLU A 329 -13.65 20.10 -9.86
C GLU A 329 -14.66 19.93 -8.71
N MET A 330 -15.63 19.03 -8.87
CA MET A 330 -16.63 18.77 -7.82
C MET A 330 -16.01 18.11 -6.59
N ARG A 331 -14.99 17.26 -6.77
CA ARG A 331 -14.19 16.70 -5.67
C ARG A 331 -13.51 17.82 -4.90
N ALA A 332 -12.80 18.72 -5.59
CA ALA A 332 -12.12 19.86 -4.96
C ALA A 332 -13.12 20.82 -4.28
N ALA A 333 -14.28 21.05 -4.89
CA ALA A 333 -15.34 21.87 -4.29
C ALA A 333 -15.88 21.25 -3.00
N TRP A 334 -16.15 19.95 -2.97
CA TRP A 334 -16.62 19.25 -1.76
C TRP A 334 -15.56 19.24 -0.65
N VAL A 335 -14.29 18.98 -0.98
CA VAL A 335 -13.19 18.99 0.01
C VAL A 335 -13.04 20.37 0.66
N ARG A 336 -13.22 21.46 -0.10
CA ARG A 336 -13.18 22.83 0.42
C ARG A 336 -14.37 23.14 1.34
N GLU A 337 -15.58 22.79 0.89
CA GLU A 337 -16.83 23.05 1.62
C GLU A 337 -17.79 21.85 1.47
N PRO A 338 -17.87 20.97 2.45
CA PRO A 338 -18.62 19.73 2.35
C PRO A 338 -20.09 19.95 2.74
N THR A 339 -20.87 20.50 1.80
CA THR A 339 -22.32 20.68 1.95
C THR A 339 -23.09 19.58 1.23
N SER A 340 -24.34 19.31 1.63
CA SER A 340 -25.19 18.31 0.95
C SER A 340 -25.39 18.61 -0.54
N ALA A 341 -25.47 19.89 -0.93
CA ALA A 341 -25.58 20.29 -2.33
C ALA A 341 -24.32 19.96 -3.14
N ARG A 342 -23.12 20.18 -2.56
CA ARG A 342 -21.85 19.82 -3.21
C ARG A 342 -21.62 18.32 -3.24
N GLU A 343 -22.06 17.61 -2.20
CA GLU A 343 -22.06 16.14 -2.19
C GLU A 343 -22.90 15.57 -3.34
N GLU A 344 -24.13 16.05 -3.54
CA GLU A 344 -24.98 15.57 -4.64
C GLU A 344 -24.37 15.92 -6.01
N SER A 345 -23.79 17.12 -6.15
CA SER A 345 -23.07 17.52 -7.37
C SER A 345 -21.88 16.59 -7.67
N LEU A 346 -21.14 16.19 -6.64
CA LEU A 346 -20.06 15.21 -6.75
C LEU A 346 -20.58 13.81 -7.14
N ARG A 347 -21.69 13.34 -6.54
CA ARG A 347 -22.32 12.05 -6.92
C ARG A 347 -22.71 12.04 -8.41
N GLN A 348 -23.27 13.12 -8.90
CA GLN A 348 -23.63 13.25 -10.32
C GLN A 348 -22.39 13.24 -11.23
N ALA A 349 -21.34 13.97 -10.87
CA ALA A 349 -20.09 13.99 -11.64
C ALA A 349 -19.41 12.60 -11.68
N ILE A 350 -19.40 11.87 -10.55
CA ILE A 350 -18.89 10.50 -10.49
C ILE A 350 -19.66 9.57 -11.43
N ARG A 351 -21.00 9.64 -11.44
CA ARG A 351 -21.83 8.82 -12.34
C ARG A 351 -21.57 9.15 -13.80
N GLY A 352 -21.46 10.43 -14.15
CA GLY A 352 -21.14 10.88 -15.50
C GLY A 352 -19.79 10.35 -15.97
N TYR A 353 -18.75 10.52 -15.16
CA TYR A 353 -17.41 10.01 -15.50
C TYR A 353 -17.37 8.47 -15.61
N ALA A 354 -18.03 7.76 -14.70
CA ALA A 354 -18.14 6.30 -14.73
C ALA A 354 -18.85 5.76 -15.99
N ALA A 355 -19.88 6.49 -16.47
CA ALA A 355 -20.57 6.14 -17.70
C ALA A 355 -19.65 6.25 -18.92
N GLU A 356 -18.85 7.31 -19.02
CA GLU A 356 -17.91 7.49 -20.13
C GLU A 356 -16.78 6.47 -20.14
N LEU A 357 -16.24 6.14 -18.96
CA LEU A 357 -15.30 5.01 -18.83
C LEU A 357 -15.93 3.69 -19.30
N SER A 358 -17.21 3.48 -19.01
CA SER A 358 -17.94 2.28 -19.46
C SER A 358 -18.19 2.25 -20.97
N ASN A 359 -18.30 3.42 -21.61
CA ASN A 359 -18.48 3.52 -23.06
C ASN A 359 -17.21 3.08 -23.81
N VAL A 360 -16.02 3.48 -23.31
CA VAL A 360 -14.72 3.16 -23.93
C VAL A 360 -14.16 1.81 -23.53
N ALA A 361 -14.45 1.33 -22.31
CA ALA A 361 -14.01 0.03 -21.80
C ALA A 361 -15.21 -0.90 -21.57
N ARG A 362 -15.76 -1.41 -22.67
CA ARG A 362 -16.93 -2.31 -22.64
C ARG A 362 -16.55 -3.67 -22.07
N GLY A 363 -17.26 -4.13 -21.05
CA GLY A 363 -17.05 -5.44 -20.44
C GLY A 363 -17.69 -5.57 -19.06
N PRO A 364 -17.31 -6.60 -18.29
CA PRO A 364 -17.79 -6.80 -16.93
C PRO A 364 -17.58 -5.55 -16.06
N GLN A 365 -18.61 -5.20 -15.29
CA GLN A 365 -18.55 -4.08 -14.35
C GLN A 365 -18.45 -4.59 -12.92
N LYS A 366 -17.69 -3.87 -12.09
CA LYS A 366 -17.54 -4.12 -10.67
C LYS A 366 -18.10 -2.95 -9.86
N SER A 367 -18.70 -3.25 -8.72
CA SER A 367 -19.03 -2.23 -7.72
C SER A 367 -17.74 -1.73 -7.10
N THR A 368 -17.47 -0.44 -7.26
CA THR A 368 -16.29 0.22 -6.72
C THR A 368 -16.73 1.30 -5.73
N ARG A 369 -16.12 1.29 -4.55
CA ARG A 369 -16.33 2.31 -3.53
C ARG A 369 -15.39 3.48 -3.80
N ILE A 370 -15.95 4.67 -3.96
CA ILE A 370 -15.22 5.94 -3.97
C ILE A 370 -15.50 6.61 -2.61
N GLY A 371 -14.44 6.78 -1.83
CA GLY A 371 -14.51 7.36 -0.49
C GLY A 371 -13.55 8.51 -0.33
N MET A 372 -13.96 9.56 0.39
CA MET A 372 -13.11 10.71 0.72
C MET A 372 -13.35 11.10 2.17
N ILE A 373 -12.27 11.41 2.88
CA ILE A 373 -12.35 11.98 4.23
C ILE A 373 -11.73 13.36 4.23
N ARG A 374 -12.44 14.30 4.85
CA ARG A 374 -11.88 15.60 5.20
C ARG A 374 -11.40 15.57 6.64
N THR A 375 -10.11 15.44 6.83
CA THR A 375 -9.49 15.66 8.13
C THR A 375 -9.47 17.16 8.40
N ILE A 376 -10.34 17.62 9.31
CA ILE A 376 -10.24 18.98 9.85
C ILE A 376 -8.99 18.98 10.73
N ALA A 377 -7.88 19.48 10.21
CA ALA A 377 -6.72 19.78 11.03
C ALA A 377 -7.16 20.76 12.12
N ARG A 378 -7.29 20.29 13.37
CA ARG A 378 -7.31 21.20 14.51
C ARG A 378 -5.97 21.91 14.52
N PRO A 379 -5.91 23.25 14.65
CA PRO A 379 -4.64 23.94 14.84
C PRO A 379 -4.11 23.53 16.22
N VAL A 380 -3.21 22.55 16.25
CA VAL A 380 -2.54 22.15 17.49
C VAL A 380 -1.18 22.84 17.49
N ALA A 381 -1.07 23.93 18.25
CA ALA A 381 0.18 24.64 18.49
C ALA A 381 1.19 23.82 19.34
N GLU A 382 0.84 22.61 19.79
CA GLU A 382 1.65 21.80 20.72
C GLU A 382 2.16 20.47 20.15
N LEU A 383 1.92 20.16 18.88
CA LEU A 383 2.49 18.97 18.22
C LEU A 383 3.59 19.39 17.23
N ALA A 384 4.73 19.79 17.79
CA ALA A 384 5.97 19.94 17.03
C ALA A 384 6.41 18.57 16.50
N GLY A 385 5.88 18.16 15.35
CA GLY A 385 6.25 16.91 14.68
C GLY A 385 5.17 16.22 13.86
N THR A 386 3.89 16.62 13.97
CA THR A 386 2.80 15.95 13.24
C THR A 386 2.60 16.57 11.87
N VAL A 387 2.98 15.80 10.86
CA VAL A 387 2.79 16.10 9.44
C VAL A 387 1.29 16.29 9.17
N LEU A 388 0.92 17.50 8.77
CA LEU A 388 -0.43 17.84 8.34
C LEU A 388 -0.69 17.23 6.95
N THR A 389 -1.24 16.03 6.89
CA THR A 389 -1.83 15.52 5.64
C THR A 389 -3.25 16.07 5.50
N THR A 390 -3.41 17.15 4.75
CA THR A 390 -4.67 17.39 4.02
C THR A 390 -4.59 16.56 2.76
N GLY A 391 -5.07 15.33 2.82
CA GLY A 391 -5.22 14.47 1.65
C GLY A 391 -6.58 13.79 1.74
N ALA A 392 -7.40 13.92 0.70
CA ALA A 392 -8.50 13.01 0.47
C ALA A 392 -7.91 11.66 0.06
N GLY A 393 -7.39 10.89 1.02
CA GLY A 393 -6.88 9.56 0.76
C GLY A 393 -8.03 8.65 0.35
N VAL A 394 -8.06 8.25 -0.91
CA VAL A 394 -8.99 7.21 -1.36
C VAL A 394 -8.35 5.85 -1.09
N ILE A 395 -8.94 5.07 -0.19
CA ILE A 395 -8.59 3.65 -0.07
C ILE A 395 -9.27 2.94 -1.25
N ALA A 396 -8.53 2.74 -2.34
CA ALA A 396 -8.93 1.85 -3.42
C ALA A 396 -8.79 0.39 -2.93
N GLY A 397 -9.80 -0.08 -2.21
CA GLY A 397 -9.96 -1.50 -1.92
C GLY A 397 -10.85 -2.13 -2.98
N ALA A 398 -10.34 -3.13 -3.70
CA ALA A 398 -11.22 -4.18 -4.22
C ALA A 398 -12.14 -4.61 -3.09
N THR A 399 -13.46 -4.68 -3.35
CA THR A 399 -14.48 -5.21 -2.45
C THR A 399 -13.89 -6.23 -1.48
N ILE A 400 -13.72 -5.84 -0.21
CA ILE A 400 -13.71 -6.80 0.88
C ILE A 400 -15.12 -7.35 0.83
N GLU A 401 -15.29 -8.58 0.36
CA GLU A 401 -16.48 -9.35 0.70
C GLU A 401 -16.50 -9.38 2.23
N VAL A 402 -17.31 -8.51 2.82
CA VAL A 402 -17.63 -8.60 4.23
C VAL A 402 -18.58 -9.78 4.30
N PRO A 403 -18.21 -10.92 4.92
CA PRO A 403 -19.22 -11.91 5.25
C PRO A 403 -20.19 -11.18 6.17
N THR A 404 -21.44 -11.06 5.77
CA THR A 404 -22.52 -10.70 6.68
C THR A 404 -22.60 -11.80 7.72
N MET A 405 -21.83 -11.67 8.81
CA MET A 405 -21.97 -12.55 9.97
C MET A 405 -23.29 -12.22 10.67
N PRO A 406 -24.12 -13.24 10.98
CA PRO A 406 -25.36 -13.04 11.69
C PRO A 406 -25.07 -12.52 13.10
N LYS A 407 -26.00 -11.72 13.63
CA LYS A 407 -26.02 -11.31 15.04
C LYS A 407 -25.97 -12.57 15.92
N LEU A 408 -24.87 -12.77 16.64
CA LEU A 408 -24.80 -13.77 17.72
C LEU A 408 -24.91 -13.04 19.06
N PHE A 409 -26.15 -12.96 19.54
CA PHE A 409 -26.45 -12.93 20.97
C PHE A 409 -26.70 -14.37 21.41
N GLY A 410 -25.97 -14.85 22.42
CA GLY A 410 -26.37 -16.05 23.16
C GLY A 410 -25.22 -16.96 23.58
N ALA A 411 -24.96 -16.93 24.89
CA ALA A 411 -24.38 -17.99 25.74
C ALA A 411 -22.91 -18.39 25.55
N VAL A 412 -22.10 -18.15 26.57
CA VAL A 412 -21.59 -19.18 27.51
C VAL A 412 -20.63 -18.48 28.49
N VAL A 413 -21.03 -18.33 29.74
CA VAL A 413 -20.14 -18.32 30.92
C VAL A 413 -20.86 -19.06 32.03
N GLY A 414 -20.24 -20.09 32.59
CA GLY A 414 -20.72 -20.73 33.81
C GLY A 414 -20.13 -22.11 34.07
N GLY A 415 -18.82 -22.20 34.29
CA GLY A 415 -18.15 -23.43 34.73
C GLY A 415 -16.94 -23.13 35.60
N MET A 416 -17.20 -22.95 36.91
CA MET A 416 -16.30 -23.11 38.06
C MET A 416 -15.03 -22.24 38.19
N ALA A 417 -15.07 -21.30 39.13
CA ALA A 417 -13.96 -21.01 40.03
C ALA A 417 -14.51 -20.84 41.45
N GLY A 418 -13.97 -21.60 42.40
CA GLY A 418 -14.39 -21.61 43.79
C GLY A 418 -13.83 -20.43 44.60
N ALA A 419 -14.60 -20.11 45.64
CA ALA A 419 -14.23 -19.45 46.89
C ALA A 419 -13.70 -17.99 46.85
N ALA A 420 -14.55 -17.04 47.26
CA ALA A 420 -14.46 -16.41 48.59
C ALA A 420 -15.50 -15.27 48.78
N VAL A 421 -16.37 -15.45 49.78
CA VAL A 421 -16.85 -14.49 50.81
C VAL A 421 -17.49 -13.15 50.43
N GLY A 422 -18.80 -13.05 50.74
CA GLY A 422 -19.52 -11.88 51.31
C GLY A 422 -19.83 -10.71 50.37
N SER A 423 -20.97 -10.01 50.38
CA SER A 423 -22.27 -10.04 51.07
C SER A 423 -23.03 -8.80 50.57
N ALA A 424 -24.36 -8.90 50.45
CA ALA A 424 -25.34 -7.81 50.26
C ALA A 424 -25.31 -7.05 48.90
N GLY A 425 -26.41 -6.77 48.21
CA GLY A 425 -27.84 -6.96 48.43
C GLY A 425 -28.62 -6.07 47.43
N ALA A 426 -29.78 -6.54 46.95
CA ALA A 426 -30.88 -5.76 46.35
C ALA A 426 -30.61 -5.09 44.96
N THR A 427 -31.49 -5.01 43.96
CA THR A 427 -32.94 -5.15 43.81
C THR A 427 -33.26 -5.42 42.34
N VAL A 428 -34.23 -6.30 42.09
CA VAL A 428 -34.87 -6.58 40.80
C VAL A 428 -36.05 -5.61 40.61
N VAL A 429 -36.21 -5.04 39.42
CA VAL A 429 -37.52 -4.52 38.95
C VAL A 429 -37.87 -5.22 37.63
N LYS A 430 -38.88 -6.09 37.71
CA LYS A 430 -39.68 -6.60 36.59
C LYS A 430 -40.63 -5.50 36.11
N ILE A 431 -40.87 -5.39 34.80
CA ILE A 431 -42.24 -5.24 34.26
C ILE A 431 -42.37 -6.09 32.98
N PHE A 432 -43.55 -6.71 32.90
CA PHE A 432 -43.99 -7.78 32.00
C PHE A 432 -44.43 -7.32 30.61
N GLN A 433 -44.40 -8.29 29.71
CA GLN A 433 -45.00 -8.35 28.38
C GLN A 433 -46.52 -8.17 28.39
N GLU A 434 -47.10 -7.75 27.26
CA GLU A 434 -48.30 -8.41 26.74
C GLU A 434 -48.55 -8.16 25.23
N LEU A 435 -49.23 -9.15 24.62
CA LEU A 435 -49.92 -9.21 23.32
C LEU A 435 -49.23 -9.94 22.12
N ARG A 436 -49.80 -11.12 21.86
CA ARG A 436 -49.80 -12.03 20.68
C ARG A 436 -51.17 -11.85 19.94
N PRO A 437 -51.55 -12.60 18.87
CA PRO A 437 -50.82 -13.11 17.67
C PRO A 437 -51.63 -13.05 16.32
N GLY A 438 -50.93 -13.29 15.19
CA GLY A 438 -51.40 -14.03 14.00
C GLY A 438 -51.69 -13.23 12.69
N PRO A 439 -51.82 -13.86 11.49
CA PRO A 439 -51.30 -15.14 10.97
C PRO A 439 -50.75 -15.13 9.49
N HIS A 440 -50.19 -16.28 9.04
CA HIS A 440 -49.88 -16.79 7.66
C HIS A 440 -48.70 -16.21 6.83
N VAL A 441 -47.53 -16.91 6.71
CA VAL A 441 -47.07 -17.97 5.73
C VAL A 441 -46.67 -17.38 4.35
N PRO A 442 -45.43 -17.58 3.80
CA PRO A 442 -44.99 -18.90 3.29
C PRO A 442 -43.52 -19.33 3.41
N LYS A 443 -43.38 -20.65 3.27
CA LYS A 443 -42.23 -21.55 3.08
C LYS A 443 -40.95 -20.92 2.53
N GLU A 444 -39.86 -21.11 3.28
CA GLU A 444 -38.48 -20.93 2.83
C GLU A 444 -38.08 -22.02 1.81
N PRO A 445 -37.27 -21.67 0.78
CA PRO A 445 -36.55 -22.67 0.00
C PRO A 445 -35.40 -23.24 0.83
N ARG A 446 -35.28 -24.57 0.79
CA ARG A 446 -34.18 -25.36 1.36
C ARG A 446 -32.85 -24.85 0.82
N HIS A 447 -31.97 -24.38 1.70
CA HIS A 447 -30.56 -24.22 1.38
C HIS A 447 -29.88 -25.59 1.40
N ILE A 448 -29.23 -25.94 0.29
CA ILE A 448 -28.27 -27.03 0.20
C ILE A 448 -26.95 -26.46 0.70
N GLU A 449 -26.40 -27.00 1.79
CA GLU A 449 -25.00 -26.81 2.17
C GLU A 449 -24.13 -27.56 1.16
N ILE A 450 -23.27 -26.81 0.46
CA ILE A 450 -22.11 -27.38 -0.21
C ILE A 450 -20.93 -27.03 0.70
N GLU A 451 -20.49 -27.99 1.50
CA GLU A 451 -19.15 -27.98 2.08
C GLU A 451 -18.16 -28.05 0.92
N SER A 452 -17.53 -26.92 0.61
CA SER A 452 -16.28 -26.95 -0.15
C SER A 452 -15.13 -26.93 0.85
N VAL A 453 -14.57 -28.12 1.05
CA VAL A 453 -13.24 -28.30 1.60
C VAL A 453 -12.28 -27.66 0.60
N LEU A 454 -11.76 -26.47 0.91
CA LEU A 454 -10.63 -25.92 0.18
C LEU A 454 -9.37 -26.66 0.65
N GLU A 455 -9.11 -27.78 -0.02
CA GLU A 455 -7.77 -28.36 -0.09
C GLU A 455 -6.83 -27.31 -0.71
N SER A 456 -5.72 -27.08 -0.01
CA SER A 456 -4.62 -26.23 -0.45
C SER A 456 -4.09 -26.75 -1.78
N PRO A 457 -3.86 -25.90 -2.81
CA PRO A 457 -3.16 -26.37 -3.99
C PRO A 457 -1.70 -26.63 -3.60
N ASP A 458 -1.33 -27.91 -3.60
CA ASP A 458 0.04 -28.36 -3.55
C ASP A 458 0.85 -27.70 -4.69
N LEU A 459 1.91 -27.01 -4.30
CA LEU A 459 2.97 -26.61 -5.21
C LEU A 459 3.70 -27.88 -5.64
N ASN A 460 3.43 -28.32 -6.87
CA ASN A 460 4.25 -29.29 -7.59
C ASN A 460 5.69 -28.77 -7.69
N ILE A 461 6.56 -29.28 -6.82
CA ILE A 461 8.01 -29.18 -7.00
C ILE A 461 8.39 -30.33 -7.95
N PRO A 462 9.02 -30.06 -9.10
CA PRO A 462 9.55 -31.15 -9.93
C PRO A 462 10.67 -31.85 -9.15
N THR A 463 10.45 -33.13 -8.85
CA THR A 463 11.48 -34.05 -8.37
C THR A 463 12.59 -34.10 -9.41
N ILE A 464 13.78 -33.61 -9.05
CA ILE A 464 15.00 -33.85 -9.82
C ILE A 464 15.27 -35.36 -9.68
N VAL A 465 15.09 -36.08 -10.78
CA VAL A 465 15.52 -37.48 -10.90
C VAL A 465 17.02 -37.44 -11.10
N ASP A 466 17.73 -37.94 -10.10
CA ASP A 466 19.17 -38.17 -10.12
C ASP A 466 19.45 -39.31 -11.10
N SER A 467 19.78 -38.98 -12.35
CA SER A 467 20.28 -39.96 -13.31
C SER A 467 21.77 -40.12 -13.08
N GLY A 468 22.11 -41.13 -12.28
CA GLY A 468 23.47 -41.66 -12.20
C GLY A 468 23.97 -42.04 -13.59
N LEU A 469 25.05 -41.41 -14.01
CA LEU A 469 25.86 -41.84 -15.15
C LEU A 469 27.17 -42.39 -14.61
N ASP A 470 27.26 -43.72 -14.68
CA ASP A 470 28.51 -44.43 -14.80
C ASP A 470 29.37 -43.79 -15.91
N SER A 471 30.61 -43.47 -15.58
CA SER A 471 31.68 -43.47 -16.58
C SER A 471 32.93 -44.06 -15.94
N THR A 472 33.16 -45.32 -16.30
CA THR A 472 34.49 -45.91 -16.42
C THR A 472 35.23 -45.22 -17.55
N GLU A 473 36.28 -44.47 -17.22
CA GLU A 473 37.66 -44.60 -17.74
C GLU A 473 38.62 -43.67 -16.97
#